data_AF-A0A958HPD2-F1
#
_entry.id   AF-A0A958HPD2-F1
#
_cell.length_a   1.000
_cell.length_b   1.000
_cell.length_c   1.000
_cell.angle_alpha   90.00
_cell.angle_beta   90.00
_cell.angle_gamma   90.00
#
_symmetry.space_group_name_H-M   'P 1'
#
loop_
_entity.id
_entity.type
_entity.pdbx_description
1 polymer ?
#
loop_
_entity_poly.entity_id
_entity_poly.type
_entity_poly.pdbx_seq_one_letter_code
_entity_poly.pdbx_strand_id
1 'polypeptide(L)'
;GSVRRMDMGDLAAASPPQHLASAHDTTLVTALDAGRRMKLALPDDVIIYAIAAESVMDFGDWPTDAVAGSIVPVAEAVLNEVQFAAHGLEVDYGFA
;
A
#
# COMPACT_ATOMS: atom_id res chain seq x y z
N GLY A 1 -14.94 3.10 0.85
CA GLY A 1 -14.03 4.24 1.01
C GLY A 1 -13.36 4.38 2.37
N SER A 2 -13.43 3.41 3.29
CA SER A 2 -12.66 3.55 4.54
C SER A 2 -11.16 3.35 4.28
N VAL A 3 -10.32 4.17 4.89
CA VAL A 3 -8.86 4.14 4.73
C VAL A 3 -8.20 3.42 5.92
N ARG A 4 -7.16 2.62 5.67
CA ARG A 4 -6.31 2.02 6.71
C ARG A 4 -4.84 2.07 6.31
N ARG A 5 -3.98 2.59 7.19
CA ARG A 5 -2.51 2.42 7.13
C ARG A 5 -2.15 1.15 7.90
N MET A 6 -1.28 0.31 7.34
CA MET A 6 -0.89 -0.99 7.90
C MET A 6 0.56 -1.30 7.53
N ASP A 7 1.26 -2.03 8.39
CA ASP A 7 2.57 -2.60 8.07
C ASP A 7 2.48 -4.09 7.69
N MET A 8 3.63 -4.74 7.47
CA MET A 8 3.67 -6.17 7.14
C MET A 8 3.19 -7.08 8.27
N GLY A 9 3.34 -6.66 9.54
CA GLY A 9 2.83 -7.39 10.70
C GLY A 9 1.31 -7.33 10.79
N ASP A 10 0.74 -6.15 10.60
CA ASP A 10 -0.71 -5.93 10.50
C ASP A 10 -1.31 -6.74 9.34
N LEU A 11 -0.61 -6.77 8.20
CA LEU A 11 -1.04 -7.50 7.02
C LEU A 11 -1.01 -9.02 7.23
N ALA A 12 0.01 -9.54 7.92
CA ALA A 12 0.12 -10.96 8.25
C ALA A 12 -0.89 -11.41 9.31
N ALA A 13 -1.28 -10.50 10.22
CA ALA A 13 -2.28 -10.76 11.26
C ALA A 13 -3.72 -10.63 10.76
N ALA A 14 -3.96 -9.83 9.71
CA ALA A 14 -5.24 -9.78 9.03
C ALA A 14 -5.53 -11.14 8.38
N SER A 15 -6.68 -11.75 8.72
CA SER A 15 -7.26 -12.91 8.02
C SER A 15 -7.10 -12.71 6.51
N PRO A 16 -6.70 -13.74 5.73
CA PRO A 16 -6.09 -13.56 4.41
C PRO A 16 -6.89 -12.52 3.63
N PRO A 17 -6.28 -11.37 3.31
CA PRO A 17 -6.99 -10.28 2.69
C PRO A 17 -7.62 -10.81 1.41
N GLN A 18 -8.94 -10.98 1.42
CA GLN A 18 -9.70 -11.74 0.42
C GLN A 18 -9.51 -11.18 -1.00
N HIS A 19 -8.88 -10.00 -1.13
CA HIS A 19 -8.59 -9.30 -2.37
C HIS A 19 -7.18 -8.63 -2.42
N LEU A 20 -6.23 -9.01 -1.55
CA LEU A 20 -4.78 -8.68 -1.75
C LEU A 20 -3.99 -9.89 -2.29
N ALA A 21 -4.67 -11.00 -2.55
CA ALA A 21 -4.21 -11.95 -3.55
C ALA A 21 -4.30 -11.25 -4.90
N SER A 22 -3.17 -11.10 -5.58
CA SER A 22 -3.19 -10.74 -7.00
C SER A 22 -4.06 -11.78 -7.74
N ALA A 23 -4.73 -11.38 -8.82
CA ALA A 23 -5.42 -12.31 -9.73
C ALA A 23 -4.50 -13.43 -10.27
N HIS A 24 -3.19 -13.32 -10.05
CA HIS A 24 -2.17 -14.33 -10.26
C HIS A 24 -1.83 -15.12 -8.97
N ASP A 25 -2.80 -15.75 -8.30
CA ASP A 25 -2.65 -16.79 -7.25
C ASP A 25 -1.51 -16.61 -6.20
N THR A 26 -1.09 -15.38 -5.91
CA THR A 26 -0.01 -15.10 -4.96
C THR A 26 -0.37 -13.93 -4.05
N THR A 27 0.01 -14.05 -2.79
CA THR A 27 -0.14 -12.97 -1.81
C THR A 27 1.12 -12.12 -1.79
N LEU A 28 0.97 -10.82 -1.48
CA LEU A 28 2.13 -9.92 -1.29
C LEU A 28 3.15 -10.49 -0.29
N VAL A 29 2.65 -11.12 0.79
CA VAL A 29 3.48 -11.79 1.80
C VAL A 29 4.32 -12.90 1.18
N THR A 30 3.70 -13.76 0.37
CA THR A 30 4.37 -14.87 -0.32
C THR A 30 5.42 -14.36 -1.31
N ALA A 31 5.11 -13.32 -2.08
CA ALA A 31 6.03 -12.73 -3.05
C ALA A 31 7.27 -12.14 -2.38
N LEU A 32 7.09 -11.41 -1.27
CA LEU A 32 8.20 -10.83 -0.51
C LEU A 32 9.07 -11.91 0.14
N ASP A 33 8.47 -12.96 0.72
CA ASP A 33 9.24 -14.07 1.29
C ASP A 33 10.06 -14.81 0.22
N ALA A 34 9.49 -15.06 -0.95
CA ALA A 34 10.21 -15.65 -2.07
C ALA A 34 11.42 -14.81 -2.50
N GLY A 35 11.24 -13.49 -2.67
CA GLY A 35 12.34 -12.60 -3.05
C GLY A 35 13.44 -12.50 -1.99
N ARG A 36 13.09 -12.55 -0.69
CA ARG A 36 14.06 -12.61 0.42
C ARG A 36 14.91 -13.87 0.35
N ARG A 37 14.29 -15.03 0.09
CA ARG A 37 15.01 -16.33 -0.09
C ARG A 37 15.95 -16.31 -1.29
N MET A 38 15.58 -15.56 -2.33
CA MET A 38 16.41 -15.34 -3.52
C MET A 38 17.52 -14.31 -3.33
N LYS A 39 17.63 -13.69 -2.14
CA LYS A 39 18.60 -12.63 -1.81
C LYS A 39 18.50 -11.40 -2.73
N LEU A 40 17.29 -11.10 -3.19
CA LEU A 40 17.02 -9.85 -3.90
C LEU A 40 17.12 -8.67 -2.93
N ALA A 41 17.54 -7.50 -3.43
CA ALA A 41 17.46 -6.26 -2.68
C ALA A 41 15.98 -5.87 -2.52
N LEU A 42 15.41 -6.16 -1.36
CA LEU A 42 14.05 -5.85 -1.00
C LEU A 42 14.02 -4.82 0.12
N PRO A 43 12.96 -4.00 0.22
CA PRO A 43 12.79 -3.06 1.31
C PRO A 43 12.66 -3.80 2.65
N ASP A 44 13.26 -3.22 3.70
CA ASP A 44 13.11 -3.69 5.08
C ASP A 44 11.73 -3.33 5.64
N ASP A 45 11.25 -2.13 5.32
CA ASP A 45 9.96 -1.59 5.75
C ASP A 45 9.00 -1.43 4.57
N VAL A 46 7.78 -1.94 4.73
CA VAL A 46 6.69 -1.79 3.77
C VAL A 46 5.47 -1.26 4.50
N ILE A 47 5.01 -0.09 4.06
CA ILE A 47 3.80 0.57 4.56
C ILE A 47 2.73 0.49 3.48
N ILE A 48 1.52 0.07 3.86
CA ILE A 48 0.41 -0.15 2.96
C ILE A 48 -0.74 0.78 3.36
N TYR A 49 -1.23 1.57 2.41
CA TYR A 49 -2.46 2.34 2.56
C TYR A 49 -3.58 1.65 1.76
N ALA A 50 -4.54 1.08 2.47
CA ALA A 50 -5.68 0.39 1.88
C ALA A 50 -6.93 1.29 1.88
N ILE A 51 -7.63 1.34 0.74
CA ILE A 51 -8.96 1.93 0.63
C ILE A 51 -9.95 0.78 0.40
N ALA A 52 -10.89 0.59 1.33
CA ALA A 52 -11.88 -0.47 1.20
C ALA A 52 -12.84 -0.16 0.05
N ALA A 53 -12.98 -1.10 -0.88
CA ALA A 53 -14.01 -1.06 -1.91
C ALA A 53 -15.39 -1.17 -1.26
N GLU A 54 -16.35 -0.42 -1.81
CA GLU A 54 -17.74 -0.43 -1.34
C GLU A 54 -18.56 -1.54 -1.99
N SER A 55 -18.37 -1.74 -3.30
CA SER A 55 -18.87 -2.89 -4.04
C SER A 55 -17.75 -3.45 -4.91
N VAL A 56 -17.62 -4.77 -4.94
CA VAL A 56 -16.72 -5.53 -5.83
C VAL A 56 -17.50 -6.46 -6.76
N MET A 57 -18.83 -6.44 -6.67
CA MET A 57 -19.72 -7.28 -7.48
C MET A 57 -20.16 -6.56 -8.76
N ASP A 58 -20.11 -5.22 -8.74
CA ASP A 58 -20.47 -4.39 -9.86
C ASP A 58 -19.25 -4.13 -10.74
N PHE A 59 -19.37 -4.46 -12.02
CA PHE A 59 -18.35 -4.11 -13.01
C PHE A 59 -18.53 -2.67 -13.47
N GLY A 60 -17.44 -1.90 -13.46
CA GLY A 60 -17.41 -0.55 -13.97
C GLY A 60 -15.98 -0.04 -14.11
N ASP A 61 -15.80 0.96 -14.97
CA ASP A 61 -14.48 1.59 -15.21
C ASP A 61 -14.14 2.65 -14.17
N TRP A 62 -15.11 3.02 -13.31
CA TRP A 62 -15.00 4.11 -12.35
C TRP A 62 -15.16 3.61 -10.91
N PRO A 63 -14.37 4.14 -9.95
CA PRO A 63 -14.55 3.85 -8.53
C PRO A 63 -15.88 4.41 -8.01
N THR A 64 -16.41 3.81 -6.94
CA THR A 64 -17.56 4.38 -6.23
C THR A 64 -17.21 5.75 -5.64
N ASP A 65 -18.21 6.62 -5.45
CA ASP A 65 -18.00 7.96 -4.90
C ASP A 65 -17.21 7.95 -3.57
N ALA A 66 -17.47 6.95 -2.72
CA ALA A 66 -16.76 6.78 -1.45
C ALA A 66 -15.27 6.42 -1.64
N VAL A 67 -14.94 5.62 -2.65
CA VAL A 67 -13.55 5.30 -3.00
C VAL A 67 -12.90 6.51 -3.65
N ALA A 68 -13.55 7.13 -4.63
CA ALA A 68 -13.05 8.31 -5.35
C ALA A 68 -12.68 9.46 -4.38
N GLY A 69 -13.56 9.76 -3.43
CA GLY A 69 -13.32 10.79 -2.41
C GLY A 69 -12.16 10.50 -1.47
N SER A 70 -11.69 9.25 -1.40
CA SER A 70 -10.59 8.83 -0.55
C SER A 70 -9.24 8.79 -1.27
N ILE A 71 -9.21 8.85 -2.60
CA ILE A 71 -7.97 8.72 -3.38
C ILE A 71 -7.00 9.87 -3.11
N VAL A 72 -7.47 11.12 -3.22
CA VAL A 72 -6.60 12.30 -3.04
C VAL A 72 -6.04 12.39 -1.61
N PRO A 73 -6.85 12.28 -0.54
CA PRO A 73 -6.34 12.32 0.84
C PRO A 73 -5.32 11.21 1.14
N VAL A 74 -5.52 10.01 0.57
CA VAL A 74 -4.58 8.89 0.76
C VAL A 74 -3.28 9.13 -0.02
N ALA A 75 -3.36 9.64 -1.24
CA ALA A 75 -2.18 9.98 -2.01
C ALA A 75 -1.33 11.05 -1.29
N GLU A 76 -1.96 12.07 -0.71
CA GLU A 76 -1.29 13.06 0.13
C GLU A 76 -0.64 12.42 1.36
N ALA A 77 -1.33 11.49 2.03
CA ALA A 77 -0.76 10.77 3.17
C ALA A 77 0.47 9.93 2.78
N VAL A 78 0.46 9.27 1.62
CA VAL A 78 1.61 8.50 1.10
C VAL A 78 2.77 9.43 0.77
N LEU A 79 2.52 10.57 0.11
CA LEU A 79 3.56 11.54 -0.21
C LEU A 79 4.21 12.10 1.05
N ASN A 80 3.41 12.44 2.06
CA ASN A 80 3.91 12.92 3.36
C ASN A 80 4.73 11.85 4.08
N GLU A 81 4.30 10.58 4.04
CA GLU A 81 5.02 9.46 4.66
C GLU A 81 6.40 9.24 4.00
N VAL A 82 6.46 9.25 2.66
CA VAL A 82 7.71 9.08 1.91
C VAL A 82 8.62 10.29 2.08
N GLN A 83 8.09 11.51 2.13
CA GLN A 83 8.87 12.71 2.41
C GLN A 83 9.42 12.70 3.83
N PHE A 84 8.65 12.25 4.82
CA PHE A 84 9.15 12.11 6.19
C PHE A 84 10.27 11.06 6.28
N ALA A 85 10.12 9.93 5.59
CA ALA A 85 11.17 8.92 5.46
C ALA A 85 12.43 9.47 4.75
N ALA A 86 12.25 10.32 3.72
CA ALA A 86 13.34 10.97 3.02
C ALA A 86 14.02 12.06 3.87
N HIS A 87 13.29 12.85 4.65
CA HIS A 87 13.86 13.92 5.48
C HIS A 87 14.54 13.41 6.77
N GLY A 88 14.34 12.15 7.16
CA GLY A 88 15.20 11.44 8.12
C GLY A 88 16.57 11.05 7.56
N LEU A 89 16.77 11.21 6.24
CA LEU A 89 18.02 11.05 5.51
C LEU A 89 18.32 12.38 4.80
N GLU A 90 18.79 13.38 5.54
CA GLU A 90 19.22 14.72 5.08
C GLU A 90 19.26 14.89 3.54
N VAL A 91 18.15 15.34 2.95
CA VAL A 91 18.08 15.71 1.53
C VAL A 91 18.11 17.23 1.44
N ASP A 92 19.28 17.76 1.10
CA ASP A 92 19.47 19.14 0.69
C ASP A 92 18.73 19.40 -0.63
N TYR A 93 17.54 19.99 -0.54
CA TYR A 93 16.88 20.57 -1.71
C TYR A 93 17.33 22.02 -1.89
N GLY A 94 18.58 22.18 -2.30
CA GLY A 94 19.11 23.46 -2.75
C GLY A 94 18.35 23.97 -3.96
N PHE A 95 17.49 24.96 -3.74
CA PHE A 95 17.08 25.92 -4.77
C PHE A 95 17.42 27.32 -4.29
N ALA A 96 18.26 27.98 -5.08
CA ALA A 96 18.75 29.35 -4.91
C ALA A 96 17.64 30.41 -5.05
#